data_AF-A0A258QFE7-F1
#
_entry.id   AF-A0A258QFE7-F1
#
_cell.length_a   1.000
_cell.length_b   1.000
_cell.length_c   1.000
_cell.angle_alpha   90.00
_cell.angle_beta   90.00
_cell.angle_gamma   90.00
#
_symmetry.space_group_name_H-M   'P 1'
#
loop_
_entity.id
_entity.type
_entity.pdbx_description
1 polymer ?
#
loop_
_entity_poly.entity_id
_entity_poly.type
_entity_poly.pdbx_seq_one_letter_code
_entity_poly.pdbx_strand_id
1 'polypeptide(L)'
;MLDLMSNAVSGLLSMQQALTTTGQNIANANTPGYSRQSVNLATLAPQYQSGGYIGSGVQVASVSRSYDQFVASQLNSATADNSRLSFLNTFSTQATQLLGDTKTGIAQQT
;
A
#
# COMPACT_ATOMS: atom_id res chain seq x y z
N MET A 1 -11.64 -6.41 39.60
CA MET A 1 -12.22 -5.10 39.21
C MET A 1 -11.22 -4.24 38.42
N LEU A 2 -9.91 -4.31 38.72
CA LEU A 2 -8.84 -3.67 37.95
C LEU A 2 -8.87 -4.01 36.44
N ASP A 3 -9.15 -5.26 36.07
CA ASP A 3 -9.13 -5.68 34.65
C ASP A 3 -10.26 -5.08 33.80
N LEU A 4 -11.46 -4.90 34.37
CA LEU A 4 -12.58 -4.29 33.63
C LEU A 4 -12.31 -2.81 33.34
N MET A 5 -11.72 -2.10 34.32
CA MET A 5 -11.34 -0.70 34.17
C MET A 5 -10.20 -0.56 33.16
N SER A 6 -9.20 -1.43 33.22
CA SER A 6 -8.11 -1.47 32.24
C SER A 6 -8.65 -1.69 30.82
N ASN A 7 -9.57 -2.64 30.65
CA ASN A 7 -10.21 -2.91 29.36
C ASN A 7 -11.02 -1.71 28.86
N ALA A 8 -11.83 -1.09 29.72
CA ALA A 8 -12.61 0.10 29.37
C ALA A 8 -11.71 1.28 28.98
N VAL A 9 -10.62 1.51 29.71
CA VAL A 9 -9.63 2.56 29.40
C VAL A 9 -8.95 2.28 28.06
N SER A 10 -8.53 1.04 27.80
CA SER A 10 -7.92 0.67 26.51
C SER A 10 -8.85 0.91 25.32
N GLY A 11 -10.15 0.62 25.49
CA GLY A 11 -11.19 0.90 24.51
C GLY A 11 -11.37 2.38 24.26
N LEU A 12 -11.47 3.18 25.32
CA LEU A 12 -11.62 4.64 25.21
C LEU A 12 -10.42 5.29 24.52
N LEU A 13 -9.20 4.91 24.88
CA LEU A 13 -7.98 5.44 24.26
C LEU A 13 -7.88 5.05 22.78
N SER A 14 -8.20 3.80 22.44
CA SER A 14 -8.21 3.34 21.06
C SER A 14 -9.26 4.07 20.21
N MET A 15 -10.45 4.32 20.78
CA MET A 15 -11.51 5.08 20.12
C MET A 15 -11.16 6.56 19.97
N GLN A 16 -10.51 7.17 20.97
CA GLN A 16 -10.01 8.54 20.87
C GLN A 16 -9.06 8.68 19.68
N GLN A 17 -8.12 7.75 19.53
CA GLN A 17 -7.20 7.74 18.39
C GLN A 17 -7.93 7.58 17.05
N ALA A 18 -8.93 6.67 17.00
CA ALA A 18 -9.75 6.48 15.81
C ALA A 18 -10.55 7.74 15.41
N LEU A 19 -11.06 8.48 16.40
CA LEU A 19 -11.73 9.76 16.19
C LEU A 19 -10.76 10.83 15.70
N THR A 20 -9.53 10.88 16.22
CA THR A 20 -8.49 11.80 15.72
C THR A 20 -8.19 11.53 14.25
N THR A 21 -8.01 10.27 13.84
CA THR A 21 -7.81 9.92 12.43
C THR A 21 -9.04 10.27 11.58
N THR A 22 -10.24 10.08 12.10
CA THR A 22 -11.48 10.51 11.42
C THR A 22 -11.52 12.02 11.22
N GLY A 23 -11.13 12.81 12.23
CA GLY A 23 -11.00 14.26 12.14
C GLY A 23 -9.98 14.68 11.09
N GLN A 24 -8.82 14.02 11.03
CA GLN A 24 -7.82 14.27 9.98
C GLN A 24 -8.36 13.96 8.58
N ASN A 25 -9.10 12.86 8.42
CA ASN A 25 -9.72 12.51 7.14
C ASN A 25 -10.73 13.57 6.69
N ILE A 26 -11.56 14.06 7.61
CA ILE A 26 -12.56 15.10 7.30
C ILE A 26 -11.86 16.41 6.94
N ALA A 27 -10.87 16.83 7.75
CA ALA A 27 -10.16 18.09 7.55
C ALA A 27 -9.40 18.14 6.21
N ASN A 28 -8.91 16.99 5.74
CA ASN A 28 -8.15 16.89 4.49
C ASN A 28 -8.94 16.25 3.33
N ALA A 29 -10.25 16.08 3.48
CA ALA A 29 -11.08 15.40 2.48
C ALA A 29 -11.02 16.07 1.10
N ASN A 30 -10.83 17.39 1.07
CA ASN A 30 -10.76 18.19 -0.16
C ASN A 30 -9.33 18.53 -0.57
N THR A 31 -8.31 17.99 0.09
CA THR A 31 -6.90 18.27 -0.23
C THR A 31 -6.44 17.31 -1.33
N PRO A 32 -6.06 17.79 -2.53
CA PRO A 32 -5.57 16.94 -3.61
C PRO A 32 -4.37 16.10 -3.16
N GLY A 33 -4.37 14.81 -3.50
CA GLY A 33 -3.31 13.88 -3.10
C GLY A 33 -3.41 13.38 -1.65
N TYR A 34 -4.40 13.82 -0.87
CA TYR A 34 -4.66 13.22 0.45
C TYR A 34 -5.19 11.80 0.30
N SER A 35 -4.61 10.89 1.07
CA SER A 35 -5.04 9.50 1.15
C SER A 35 -5.75 9.24 2.48
N ARG A 36 -7.00 8.76 2.41
CA ARG A 36 -7.81 8.45 3.60
C ARG A 36 -7.10 7.43 4.47
N GLN A 37 -7.01 7.72 5.75
CA GLN A 37 -6.45 6.82 6.76
C GLN A 37 -7.55 5.97 7.41
N SER A 38 -7.33 4.67 7.55
CA SER A 38 -8.20 3.74 8.26
C SER A 38 -7.48 3.17 9.46
N VAL A 39 -8.12 3.21 10.63
CA VAL A 39 -7.56 2.66 11.88
C VAL A 39 -7.99 1.21 12.00
N ASN A 40 -7.02 0.30 12.08
CA ASN A 40 -7.25 -1.12 12.35
C ASN A 40 -7.06 -1.37 13.84
N LEU A 41 -8.13 -1.81 14.50
CA LEU A 41 -8.10 -2.23 15.90
C LEU A 41 -7.79 -3.72 15.99
N ALA A 42 -6.98 -4.12 16.97
CA ALA A 42 -6.75 -5.51 17.31
C ALA A 42 -6.95 -5.75 18.80
N THR A 43 -7.44 -6.94 19.12
CA THR A 43 -7.56 -7.41 20.51
C THR A 43 -6.18 -7.72 21.08
N LEU A 44 -5.94 -7.27 22.30
CA LEU A 44 -4.77 -7.69 23.07
C LEU A 44 -4.85 -9.18 23.42
N ALA A 45 -3.70 -9.83 23.55
CA ALA A 45 -3.63 -11.25 23.88
C ALA A 45 -4.35 -11.52 25.22
N PRO A 46 -5.30 -12.46 25.28
CA PRO A 46 -6.06 -12.72 26.50
C PRO A 46 -5.16 -13.32 27.59
N GLN A 47 -5.35 -12.86 28.83
CA GLN A 47 -4.66 -13.42 29.99
C GLN A 47 -5.43 -14.64 30.51
N TYR A 48 -4.70 -15.73 30.78
CA TYR A 48 -5.26 -16.93 31.39
C TYR A 48 -5.27 -16.78 32.91
N GLN A 49 -6.45 -16.74 33.52
CA GLN A 49 -6.62 -16.58 34.95
C GLN A 49 -7.70 -17.55 35.46
N SER A 50 -7.37 -18.33 36.49
CA SER A 50 -8.33 -19.16 37.24
C SER A 50 -9.26 -20.04 36.38
N GLY A 51 -8.72 -20.74 35.38
CA GLY A 51 -9.48 -21.70 34.57
C GLY A 51 -10.21 -21.11 33.35
N GLY A 52 -10.04 -19.81 33.07
CA GLY A 52 -10.63 -19.14 31.90
C GLY A 52 -9.71 -18.11 31.25
N TYR A 53 -10.07 -17.67 30.04
CA TYR A 53 -9.39 -16.59 29.34
C TYR A 53 -10.15 -15.28 29.58
N ILE A 54 -9.47 -14.26 30.10
CA ILE A 54 -9.98 -12.91 30.25
C ILE A 54 -9.39 -12.06 29.12
N GLY A 55 -10.24 -11.39 28.35
CA GLY A 55 -9.79 -10.46 27.32
C GLY A 55 -9.05 -9.28 27.94
N SER A 56 -7.89 -8.93 27.37
CA SER A 56 -7.00 -7.88 27.89
C SER A 56 -7.17 -6.52 27.19
N GLY A 57 -8.32 -6.32 26.54
CA GLY A 57 -8.70 -5.05 25.92
C GLY A 57 -8.38 -4.98 24.43
N VAL A 58 -8.33 -3.74 23.92
CA VAL A 58 -8.13 -3.44 22.48
C VAL A 58 -7.04 -2.39 22.32
N GLN A 59 -6.29 -2.49 21.24
CA GLN A 59 -5.29 -1.51 20.84
C GLN A 59 -5.42 -1.17 19.36
N VAL A 60 -4.86 -0.02 18.96
CA VAL A 60 -4.63 0.30 17.55
C VAL A 60 -3.47 -0.57 17.05
N ALA A 61 -3.75 -1.45 16.09
CA ALA A 61 -2.74 -2.32 15.49
C ALA A 61 -1.96 -1.60 14.40
N SER A 62 -2.65 -0.87 13.54
CA SER A 62 -2.05 -0.10 12.46
C SER A 62 -3.00 0.98 11.95
N VAL A 63 -2.45 2.00 11.30
CA VAL A 63 -3.20 2.95 10.49
C VAL A 63 -2.83 2.70 9.04
N SER A 64 -3.74 2.12 8.26
CA SER A 64 -3.54 1.92 6.84
C SER A 64 -3.98 3.15 6.07
N ARG A 65 -3.27 3.48 4.98
CA ARG A 65 -3.67 4.52 4.05
C ARG A 65 -4.36 3.87 2.87
N SER A 66 -5.61 4.24 2.63
CA SER A 66 -6.31 3.94 1.38
C SER A 66 -5.75 4.88 0.32
N TYR A 67 -4.59 4.56 -0.22
CA TYR A 67 -4.25 5.06 -1.55
C TYR A 67 -5.17 4.34 -2.53
N ASP A 68 -5.51 4.99 -3.62
CA ASP A 68 -6.37 4.39 -4.63
C ASP A 68 -5.57 3.25 -5.30
N GLN A 69 -5.65 2.05 -4.72
CA GLN A 69 -4.88 0.88 -5.14
C GLN A 69 -5.17 0.56 -6.61
N PHE A 70 -6.39 0.86 -7.07
CA PHE A 70 -6.77 0.79 -8.46
C PHE A 70 -5.91 1.74 -9.32
N VAL A 71 -5.83 3.03 -8.96
CA VAL A 71 -4.98 4.01 -9.68
C VAL A 71 -3.51 3.63 -9.64
N ALA A 72 -3.00 3.17 -8.50
CA ALA A 72 -1.62 2.70 -8.39
C ALA A 72 -1.35 1.47 -9.28
N SER A 73 -2.29 0.52 -9.33
CA SER A 73 -2.20 -0.65 -10.20
C SER A 73 -2.26 -0.29 -11.68
N GLN A 74 -3.11 0.68 -12.03
CA GLN A 74 -3.26 1.20 -13.39
C GLN A 74 -1.98 1.91 -13.84
N LEU A 75 -1.40 2.74 -12.98
CA LEU A 75 -0.14 3.44 -13.25
C LEU A 75 1.02 2.46 -13.42
N ASN A 76 1.12 1.45 -12.55
CA ASN A 76 2.14 0.40 -12.67
C ASN A 76 1.99 -0.39 -13.98
N SER A 77 0.76 -0.75 -14.35
CA SER A 77 0.47 -1.47 -15.60
C SER A 77 0.84 -0.62 -16.82
N ALA A 78 0.42 0.65 -16.85
CA ALA A 78 0.75 1.58 -17.93
C ALA A 78 2.27 1.81 -18.05
N THR A 79 2.97 1.90 -16.92
CA THR A 79 4.44 2.05 -16.89
C THR A 79 5.15 0.80 -17.41
N ALA A 80 4.65 -0.39 -17.04
CA ALA A 80 5.18 -1.67 -17.53
C ALA A 80 4.97 -1.81 -19.05
N ASP A 81 3.79 -1.45 -19.55
CA ASP A 81 3.48 -1.48 -20.99
C ASP A 81 4.37 -0.50 -21.77
N ASN A 82 4.54 0.73 -21.28
CA ASN A 82 5.42 1.71 -21.90
C ASN A 82 6.88 1.22 -21.95
N SER A 83 7.36 0.65 -20.85
CA SER A 83 8.71 0.08 -20.76
C SER A 83 8.90 -1.07 -21.75
N ARG A 84 7.89 -1.94 -21.90
CA ARG A 84 7.89 -3.03 -22.88
C ARG A 84 7.98 -2.51 -24.31
N LEU A 85 7.16 -1.51 -24.65
CA LEU A 85 7.16 -0.90 -25.98
C LEU A 85 8.49 -0.20 -26.30
N SER A 86 9.06 0.51 -25.33
CA SER A 86 10.36 1.17 -25.46
C SER A 86 11.49 0.15 -25.69
N PHE A 87 11.48 -0.97 -24.96
CA PHE A 87 12.44 -2.06 -25.16
C PHE A 87 12.32 -2.66 -26.57
N LEU A 88 11.10 -2.94 -27.04
CA LEU A 88 10.86 -3.48 -28.38
C LEU A 88 11.30 -2.51 -29.49
N ASN A 89 11.06 -1.22 -29.33
CA ASN A 89 11.50 -0.19 -30.27
C ASN A 89 13.04 -0.12 -30.32
N THR A 90 13.68 -0.11 -29.14
CA THR A 90 15.14 -0.11 -29.01
C THR A 90 15.76 -1.35 -29.66
N PHE A 91 15.20 -2.53 -29.39
CA PHE A 91 15.63 -3.79 -29.99
C PHE A 91 15.46 -3.78 -31.51
N SER A 92 14.30 -3.33 -32.02
CA SER A 92 14.05 -3.25 -33.46
C SER A 92 14.99 -2.27 -34.16
N THR A 93 15.32 -1.16 -33.52
CA THR A 93 16.29 -0.18 -34.04
C THR A 93 17.68 -0.79 -34.12
N GLN A 94 18.13 -1.50 -33.08
CA GLN A 94 19.42 -2.21 -33.09
C GLN A 94 19.46 -3.31 -34.15
N ALA A 95 18.39 -4.10 -34.28
CA ALA A 95 18.29 -5.14 -35.30
C ALA A 95 18.34 -4.54 -36.72
N THR A 96 17.60 -3.44 -36.96
CA THR A 96 17.60 -2.73 -38.25
C THR A 96 18.97 -2.11 -38.54
N GLN A 97 19.68 -1.58 -37.54
CA GLN A 97 21.03 -1.06 -37.71
C GLN A 97 22.02 -2.18 -38.08
N LEU A 98 21.92 -3.34 -37.44
CA LEU A 98 22.77 -4.50 -37.75
C LEU A 98 22.52 -5.06 -39.17
N LEU A 99 21.25 -5.04 -39.61
CA LEU A 99 20.84 -5.53 -40.94
C LEU A 99 21.05 -4.49 -42.05
N GLY A 100 20.93 -3.20 -41.72
CA GLY A 100 20.92 -2.09 -42.67
C GLY A 100 22.24 -1.34 -42.81
N ASP A 101 23.23 -1.58 -41.94
CA ASP A 101 24.57 -1.03 -42.12
C ASP A 101 25.26 -1.70 -43.31
N THR A 102 25.31 -0.99 -44.43
CA THR A 102 25.94 -1.44 -45.69
C THR A 102 27.47 -1.49 -45.63
N LYS A 103 28.11 -1.16 -44.50
CA LYS A 103 29.58 -1.28 -44.32
C LYS A 103 30.03 -2.44 -43.43
N THR A 104 29.15 -2.99 -42.59
CA THR A 104 29.47 -4.12 -41.69
C THR A 104 28.39 -5.21 -41.63
N GLY A 105 27.28 -5.03 -42.36
CA GLY A 105 26.14 -5.94 -42.35
C GLY A 105 26.42 -7.26 -43.07
N ILE A 106 25.77 -8.31 -42.58
CA ILE A 106 25.76 -9.69 -43.13
C ILE A 106 25.37 -9.76 -44.62
N ALA A 107 24.78 -8.69 -45.18
CA ALA A 107 24.48 -8.55 -46.60
C ALA A 107 25.72 -8.29 -47.50
N GLN A 108 26.90 -8.00 -46.93
CA GLN A 108 28.16 -7.82 -47.68
C GLN A 108 29.04 -9.07 -47.77
N GLN A 109 28.67 -10.20 -47.16
CA GLN A 109 29.49 -11.43 -47.15
C GLN A 109 29.11 -12.49 -48.21
N THR A 110 28.27 -12.16 -49.18
CA THR A 110 28.00 -13.00 -50.36
C THR A 110 28.19 -12.19 -51.63
#